data_AF-A0A068R0U7-F1
#
_entry.id   AF-A0A068R0U7-F1
#
_cell.length_a   1.000
_cell.length_b   1.000
_cell.length_c   1.000
_cell.angle_alpha   90.00
_cell.angle_beta   90.00
_cell.angle_gamma   90.00
#
_symmetry.space_group_name_H-M   'P 1'
#
loop_
_entity.id
_entity.type
_entity.pdbx_description
1 polymer ?
#
loop_
_entity_poly.entity_id
_entity_poly.type
_entity_poly.pdbx_seq_one_letter_code
_entity_poly.pdbx_strand_id
1 'polypeptide(L)' 'MRLSVLEIQRLIACQSHVSPEMAVRLSVVIGRAPHVWLGMQNAYDIWHIKQNLDTSRLQKLSVV' A
#
# COMPACT_ATOMS: atom_id res chain seq x y z
N MET A 1 13.66 13.97 -14.99
CA MET A 1 13.39 12.85 -14.05
C MET A 1 12.62 11.77 -14.78
N ARG A 2 13.30 10.76 -15.34
CA ARG A 2 12.66 9.72 -16.16
C ARG A 2 12.24 8.58 -15.23
N LEU A 3 10.95 8.40 -15.04
CA LEU A 3 10.39 7.21 -14.42
C LEU A 3 10.84 5.99 -15.23
N SER A 4 11.49 5.01 -14.59
CA SER A 4 11.83 3.79 -15.29
C SER A 4 10.55 2.97 -15.43
N VAL A 5 10.09 2.73 -16.67
CA VAL A 5 8.92 1.88 -16.96
C VAL A 5 9.00 0.53 -16.22
N LEU A 6 10.22 0.05 -15.97
CA LEU A 6 10.53 -1.13 -15.16
C LEU A 6 9.99 -1.08 -13.72
N GLU A 7 10.00 0.08 -13.06
CA GLU A 7 9.48 0.22 -11.69
C GLU A 7 7.95 0.11 -11.67
N ILE A 8 7.30 0.70 -12.68
CA ILE A 8 5.85 0.59 -12.87
C ILE A 8 5.49 -0.85 -13.29
N GLN A 9 6.29 -1.50 -14.13
CA GLN A 9 6.10 -2.90 -14.50
C GLN A 9 6.22 -3.85 -13.31
N ARG A 10 7.18 -3.64 -12.41
CA ARG A 10 7.29 -4.42 -11.17
C ARG A 10 6.10 -4.20 -10.24
N LEU A 11 5.56 -2.98 -10.20
CA LEU A 11 4.35 -2.67 -9.44
C LEU A 11 3.11 -3.36 -10.04
N ILE A 12 2.95 -3.34 -11.37
CA ILE A 12 1.90 -4.10 -12.06
C ILE A 12 2.06 -5.61 -11.85
N ALA A 13 3.30 -6.09 -11.75
CA ALA A 13 3.60 -7.49 -11.46
C ALA A 13 3.40 -7.86 -9.97
N CYS A 14 2.92 -6.94 -9.12
CA CYS A 14 2.83 -7.10 -7.65
C CYS A 14 4.16 -7.47 -6.98
N GLN A 15 5.30 -7.18 -7.62
CA GLN A 15 6.63 -7.47 -7.10
C GLN A 15 7.21 -6.31 -6.29
N SER A 16 6.54 -5.15 -6.27
CA SER A 16 6.95 -3.98 -5.50
C SER A 16 5.76 -3.29 -4.84
N HIS A 17 5.90 -2.99 -3.55
CA HIS A 17 4.94 -2.23 -2.75
C HIS A 17 4.80 -0.78 -3.23
N VAL A 18 3.61 -0.19 -3.08
CA VAL A 18 3.36 1.23 -3.36
C VAL A 18 3.97 2.12 -2.26
N SER A 19 5.15 2.69 -2.51
CA SER A 19 5.75 3.70 -1.62
C SER A 19 5.06 5.07 -1.76
N PRO A 20 5.20 6.01 -0.79
CA PRO A 20 4.66 7.37 -0.91
C PRO A 20 5.15 8.11 -2.15
N GLU A 21 6.43 7.94 -2.49
CA GLU A 21 7.00 8.50 -3.72
C GLU A 21 6.35 7.91 -4.97
N MET A 22 6.12 6.60 -4.99
CA MET A 22 5.44 5.92 -6.08
C MET A 22 3.96 6.35 -6.18
N ALA A 23 3.27 6.57 -5.07
CA ALA A 23 1.90 7.07 -5.07
C ALA A 23 1.78 8.48 -5.70
N VAL A 24 2.75 9.36 -5.43
CA VAL A 24 2.83 10.67 -6.12
C VAL A 24 3.10 10.47 -7.61
N ARG A 25 4.02 9.57 -7.97
CA ARG A 25 4.31 9.25 -9.39
C ARG A 25 3.07 8.69 -10.11
N LEU A 26 2.33 7.78 -9.50
CA LEU A 26 1.08 7.21 -10.03
C LEU A 26 -0.02 8.25 -10.16
N SER A 27 -0.12 9.20 -9.22
CA SER A 27 -1.09 10.30 -9.32
C SER A 27 -0.87 11.18 -10.56
N VAL A 28 0.38 11.36 -10.99
CA VAL A 28 0.71 12.15 -12.18
C VAL A 28 0.54 11.34 -13.46
N VAL A 29 0.91 10.05 -13.45
CA VAL A 29 0.91 9.21 -14.65
C VAL A 29 -0.44 8.58 -14.95
N ILE A 30 -1.14 8.09 -13.93
CA ILE A 30 -2.41 7.36 -14.05
C ILE A 30 -3.58 8.21 -13.56
N GLY A 31 -3.34 9.17 -12.67
CA GLY A 31 -4.37 9.97 -12.02
C GLY A 31 -4.74 9.43 -10.64
N ARG A 32 -5.79 10.02 -10.05
CA ARG A 32 -6.23 9.84 -8.65
C ARG A 32 -5.24 10.43 -7.64
N ALA A 33 -5.73 10.72 -6.45
CA ALA A 33 -4.88 11.31 -5.41
C ALA A 33 -3.89 10.28 -4.82
N PRO A 34 -2.67 10.70 -4.43
CA PRO A 34 -1.65 9.80 -3.86
C PRO A 34 -2.15 8.97 -2.66
N HIS A 35 -2.98 9.56 -1.79
CA HIS A 35 -3.52 8.86 -0.63
C HIS A 35 -4.40 7.66 -1.00
N VAL A 36 -5.03 7.68 -2.17
CA VAL A 36 -5.85 6.55 -2.65
C VAL A 36 -4.96 5.35 -2.96
N TRP A 37 -3.83 5.58 -3.64
CA TRP A 37 -2.86 4.53 -3.97
C TRP A 37 -2.24 3.91 -2.72
N LEU A 38 -1.87 4.74 -1.74
CA LEU A 38 -1.40 4.26 -0.44
C LEU A 38 -2.48 3.50 0.33
N GLY A 39 -3.73 3.96 0.25
CA GLY A 39 -4.87 3.28 0.87
C GLY A 39 -5.09 1.88 0.31
N MET A 40 -4.92 1.68 -1.00
CA MET A 40 -5.03 0.36 -1.64
C MET A 40 -3.95 -0.60 -1.15
N GLN A 41 -2.70 -0.15 -1.10
CA GLN A 41 -1.59 -0.95 -0.61
C GLN A 41 -1.79 -1.31 0.87
N ASN A 42 -2.13 -0.33 1.70
CA ASN A 42 -2.40 -0.54 3.12
C ASN A 42 -3.56 -1.53 3.34
N ALA A 43 -4.63 -1.45 2.53
CA ALA A 43 -5.74 -2.40 2.60
C ALA A 43 -5.30 -3.83 2.25
N TYR A 44 -4.46 -3.99 1.23
CA TYR A 44 -3.87 -5.27 0.87
C TYR A 44 -2.99 -5.84 1.99
N ASP A 45 -2.10 -5.01 2.55
CA ASP A 45 -1.20 -5.43 3.64
C ASP A 45 -2.00 -5.85 4.88
N ILE A 46 -3.00 -5.06 5.28
CA ILE A 46 -3.90 -5.40 6.39
C ILE A 46 -4.62 -6.72 6.12
N TRP A 47 -5.15 -6.93 4.91
CA TRP A 47 -5.83 -8.18 4.56
C TRP A 47 -4.88 -9.38 4.66
N HIS A 48 -3.65 -9.25 4.17
CA HIS A 48 -2.63 -10.29 4.22
C HIS A 48 -2.19 -10.60 5.66
N ILE A 49 -1.98 -9.57 6.48
CA ILE A 49 -1.64 -9.71 7.91
C ILE A 49 -2.76 -10.41 8.66
N LYS A 50 -4.02 -10.05 8.40
CA LYS A 50 -5.20 -10.67 9.04
C LYS A 50 -5.30 -12.18 8.82
N GLN A 51 -4.70 -12.72 7.77
CA GLN A 51 -4.70 -14.18 7.54
C GLN A 51 -3.79 -14.94 8.51
N ASN A 52 -2.76 -14.28 9.04
CA ASN A 52 -1.71 -14.92 9.83
C ASN A 52 -1.55 -14.35 11.25
N LEU A 53 -2.19 -13.22 11.55
CA LEU A 53 -2.09 -12.57 12.84
C LEU A 53 -3.06 -13.20 13.84
N ASP A 54 -2.54 -13.91 14.83
CA ASP A 54 -3.32 -14.34 15.99
C ASP A 54 -3.59 -13.17 16.94
N THR A 55 -4.84 -12.68 16.94
CA THR A 55 -5.28 -11.60 17.82
C THR A 55 -5.92 -12.10 19.12
N SER A 56 -5.93 -13.40 19.40
CA SER A 56 -6.68 -13.99 20.52
C SER A 56 -6.21 -13.52 21.90
N ARG A 57 -4.97 -13.05 22.00
CA ARG A 57 -4.36 -12.53 23.25
C ARG A 57 -4.42 -11.01 23.35
N LEU A 58 -4.95 -10.32 22.35
CA LEU A 58 -5.03 -8.86 22.34
C LEU A 58 -6.31 -8.41 23.06
N GLN A 59 -6.17 -7.43 23.95
CA GLN A 59 -7.29 -6.78 24.62
C GLN A 59 -7.39 -5.33 24.17
N LYS A 60 -8.62 -4.89 23.86
CA LYS A 60 -8.87 -3.49 23.53
C LYS A 60 -8.63 -2.64 24.78
N LEU A 61 -7.70 -1.69 24.67
CA LEU A 61 -7.47 -0.72 25.74
C LEU A 61 -8.70 0.18 25.87
N SER A 62 -9.32 0.15 27.04
CA SER A 62 -10.31 1.14 27.46
C SER A 62 -9.61 2.14 28.36
N VAL A 63 -9.30 3.31 27.83
CA VAL A 63 -8.90 4.45 28.66
C VAL A 63 -10.19 5.07 29.18
N VAL A 64 -10.35 5.06 30.51
CA VAL A 64 -11.42 5.76 31.25
C VAL A 64 -11.15 7.25 31.23
#